data_AF-A0AAV2Z2K8-F1
#
_entry.id   AF-A0AAV2Z2K8-F1
#
_cell.length_a   1.000
_cell.length_b   1.000
_cell.length_c   1.000
_cell.angle_alpha   90.00
_cell.angle_beta   90.00
_cell.angle_gamma   90.00
#
_symmetry.space_group_name_H-M   'P 1'
#
loop_
_entity.id
_entity.type
_entity.pdbx_description
1 polymer ?
#
loop_
_entity_poly.entity_id
_entity_poly.type
_entity_poly.pdbx_seq_one_letter_code
_entity_poly.pdbx_strand_id
1 'polypeptide(L)'
;MSVEGVPGIFCVQGDPCGAGNAAGACPGEQDGLQFGAYCGIVRTRVPGCKPYRDASKIIPTNDNEVEPLDCSNNAGGSVAVSVMGAGTYCAQQPVCAGKVFGACPGPESGLDATARCVRVQRHVWGCAV
;
A
#
# COMPACT_ATOMS: atom_id res chain seq x y z
N MET A 1 -4.76 -15.53 18.37
CA MET A 1 -3.93 -14.31 18.41
C MET A 1 -4.77 -13.09 18.08
N SER A 2 -4.57 -11.98 18.79
CA SER A 2 -5.31 -10.73 18.56
C SER A 2 -4.63 -9.85 17.50
N VAL A 3 -5.45 -9.16 16.71
CA VAL A 3 -4.99 -8.18 15.71
C VAL A 3 -5.56 -6.81 16.08
N GLU A 4 -4.73 -5.78 16.05
CA GLU A 4 -5.12 -4.43 16.48
C GLU A 4 -6.31 -3.90 15.67
N GLY A 5 -7.36 -3.48 16.38
CA GLY A 5 -8.55 -2.89 15.75
C GLY A 5 -9.43 -3.88 14.98
N VAL A 6 -9.16 -5.18 15.07
CA VAL A 6 -10.02 -6.24 14.51
C VAL A 6 -10.59 -7.08 15.64
N PRO A 7 -11.93 -7.14 15.79
CA PRO A 7 -12.55 -7.97 16.82
C PRO A 7 -12.42 -9.46 16.44
N GLY A 8 -11.88 -10.26 17.35
CA GLY A 8 -11.77 -11.70 17.17
C GLY A 8 -10.41 -12.27 17.61
N ILE A 9 -10.31 -13.59 17.51
CA ILE A 9 -9.09 -14.35 17.80
C ILE A 9 -8.78 -15.18 16.57
N PHE A 10 -7.57 -15.00 16.06
CA PHE A 10 -7.14 -15.57 14.80
C PHE A 10 -6.03 -16.61 14.98
N CYS A 11 -6.01 -17.62 14.12
CA CYS A 11 -4.97 -18.64 14.12
C CYS A 11 -3.70 -18.10 13.47
N VAL A 12 -2.54 -18.40 14.06
CA VAL A 12 -1.22 -18.03 13.56
C VAL A 12 -0.36 -19.29 13.42
N GLN A 13 0.45 -19.36 12.37
CA GLN A 13 1.44 -20.43 12.22
C GLN A 13 2.84 -19.89 12.52
N GLY A 14 3.56 -20.57 13.40
CA GLY A 14 4.87 -20.15 13.89
C GLY A 14 4.82 -19.37 15.19
N ASP A 15 5.98 -18.93 15.66
CA ASP A 15 6.10 -18.19 16.91
C ASP A 15 5.43 -16.83 16.80
N PRO A 16 4.51 -16.47 17.70
CA PRO A 16 3.68 -15.28 17.55
C PRO A 16 4.49 -13.98 17.71
N CYS A 17 4.15 -12.98 16.90
CA CYS A 17 4.62 -11.60 17.06
C CYS A 17 4.17 -11.01 18.40
N GLY A 18 5.09 -10.45 19.18
CA GLY A 18 4.74 -9.90 20.49
C GLY A 18 5.88 -9.17 21.17
N ALA A 19 5.66 -8.76 22.42
CA ALA A 19 6.61 -7.99 23.23
C ALA A 19 8.05 -8.54 23.24
N GLY A 20 8.19 -9.87 23.21
CA GLY A 20 9.48 -10.56 23.18
C GLY A 20 9.92 -11.08 21.81
N ASN A 21 9.12 -10.87 20.75
CA ASN A 21 9.39 -11.43 19.42
C ASN A 21 8.85 -10.50 18.31
N ALA A 22 9.63 -9.48 17.95
CA ALA A 22 9.29 -8.54 16.88
C ALA A 22 9.45 -9.13 15.46
N ALA A 23 10.06 -10.31 15.34
CA ALA A 23 10.15 -11.07 14.08
C ALA A 23 9.12 -12.21 14.01
N GLY A 24 8.20 -12.27 14.98
CA GLY A 24 7.22 -13.33 15.06
C GLY A 24 6.16 -13.24 13.96
N ALA A 25 5.46 -14.36 13.76
CA ALA A 25 4.39 -14.50 12.81
C ALA A 25 3.11 -13.81 13.28
N CYS A 26 2.33 -13.34 12.30
CA CYS A 26 0.97 -12.85 12.51
C CYS A 26 -0.03 -13.71 11.74
N PRO A 27 -1.31 -13.69 12.14
CA PRO A 27 -2.34 -14.46 11.46
C PRO A 27 -2.41 -14.17 9.96
N GLY A 28 -2.44 -15.23 9.15
CA GLY A 28 -2.72 -15.12 7.72
C GLY A 28 -4.20 -14.86 7.43
N GLU A 29 -4.54 -14.82 6.14
CA GLU A 29 -5.92 -14.66 5.66
C GLU A 29 -6.84 -15.73 6.26
N GLN A 30 -7.96 -15.29 6.85
CA GLN A 30 -9.01 -16.15 7.40
C GLN A 30 -10.32 -15.37 7.57
N ASP A 31 -11.41 -16.05 7.91
CA ASP A 31 -12.70 -15.40 8.16
C ASP A 31 -12.58 -14.31 9.23
N GLY A 32 -13.03 -13.09 8.91
CA GLY A 32 -12.89 -11.91 9.76
C GLY A 32 -11.53 -11.19 9.66
N LEU A 33 -10.57 -11.71 8.88
CA LEU A 33 -9.28 -11.11 8.58
C LEU A 33 -8.86 -11.44 7.14
N GLN A 34 -9.62 -10.88 6.19
CA GLN A 34 -9.58 -11.26 4.77
C GLN A 34 -8.19 -11.13 4.11
N PHE A 35 -7.34 -10.24 4.61
CA PHE A 35 -6.00 -9.99 4.07
C PHE A 35 -4.87 -10.42 5.00
N GLY A 36 -5.20 -11.03 6.15
CA GLY A 36 -4.23 -11.37 7.19
C GLY A 36 -3.70 -10.15 7.97
N ALA A 37 -2.60 -10.34 8.67
CA ALA A 37 -1.95 -9.33 9.49
C ALA A 37 -0.43 -9.43 9.43
N TYR A 38 0.25 -8.34 9.79
CA TYR A 38 1.71 -8.24 9.87
C TYR A 38 2.18 -7.80 11.25
N CYS A 39 3.42 -8.16 11.59
CA CYS A 39 4.05 -7.76 12.83
C CYS A 39 4.52 -6.30 12.72
N GLY A 40 4.05 -5.45 13.63
CA GLY A 40 4.42 -4.04 13.70
C GLY A 40 4.25 -3.50 15.12
N ILE A 41 4.62 -2.24 15.35
CA ILE A 41 4.39 -1.60 16.64
C ILE A 41 2.91 -1.20 16.74
N VAL A 42 2.22 -1.75 17.73
CA VAL A 42 0.81 -1.44 18.01
C VAL A 42 0.69 -0.22 18.92
N ARG A 43 -0.52 0.33 19.11
CA ARG A 43 -0.75 1.57 19.89
C ARG A 43 -0.14 1.58 21.30
N THR A 44 0.07 0.41 21.91
CA THR A 44 0.71 0.26 23.22
C THR A 44 2.25 0.36 23.17
N ARG A 45 2.84 0.68 22.01
CA ARG A 45 4.29 0.77 21.76
C ARG A 45 5.05 -0.55 21.94
N VAL A 46 4.35 -1.66 21.77
CA VAL A 46 4.89 -3.01 21.84
C VAL A 46 4.70 -3.67 20.47
N PRO A 47 5.60 -4.58 20.02
CA PRO A 47 5.33 -5.37 18.82
C PRO A 47 4.03 -6.18 18.97
N GLY A 48 3.21 -6.18 17.92
CA GLY A 48 1.95 -6.90 17.83
C GLY A 48 1.42 -6.94 16.40
N CYS A 49 0.32 -7.65 16.19
CA CYS A 49 -0.23 -7.85 14.85
C CYS A 49 -1.15 -6.71 14.43
N LYS A 50 -0.89 -6.15 13.25
CA LYS A 50 -1.72 -5.12 12.60
C LYS A 50 -2.37 -5.70 11.34
N PRO A 51 -3.64 -5.38 11.05
CA PRO A 51 -4.33 -5.96 9.91
C PRO A 51 -3.77 -5.39 8.59
N TYR A 52 -3.71 -6.22 7.57
CA TYR A 52 -3.62 -5.70 6.21
C TYR A 52 -4.99 -5.13 5.82
N ARG A 53 -4.99 -3.91 5.28
CA ARG A 53 -6.22 -3.23 4.83
C ARG A 53 -6.56 -3.56 3.37
N ASP A 54 -5.55 -3.89 2.55
CA ASP A 54 -5.68 -4.28 1.15
C ASP A 54 -4.53 -5.21 0.72
N ALA A 55 -4.79 -6.23 -0.10
CA ALA A 55 -3.77 -7.13 -0.67
C ALA A 55 -2.72 -6.41 -1.56
N SER A 56 -3.02 -5.19 -2.00
CA SER A 56 -2.16 -4.38 -2.87
C SER A 56 -1.36 -3.30 -2.13
N LYS A 57 -1.52 -3.16 -0.80
CA LYS A 57 -0.81 -2.16 0.00
C LYS A 57 0.14 -2.83 0.97
N ILE A 58 1.25 -3.34 0.44
CA ILE A 58 2.46 -3.49 1.24
C ILE A 58 3.04 -2.09 1.42
N ILE A 59 2.58 -1.34 2.43
CA ILE A 59 3.30 -0.15 2.88
C ILE A 59 3.55 -0.27 4.39
N PRO A 60 4.82 -0.31 4.84
CA PRO A 60 5.15 -0.13 6.24
C PRO A 60 4.91 1.34 6.57
N THR A 61 3.74 1.69 7.09
CA THR A 61 3.51 3.05 7.59
C THR A 61 3.96 3.12 9.04
N ASN A 62 5.16 3.68 9.23
CA ASN A 62 5.45 4.46 10.42
C ASN A 62 4.44 5.61 10.44
N ASP A 63 3.61 5.63 11.48
CA ASP A 63 2.96 6.79 12.09
C ASP A 63 2.82 8.04 11.21
N ASN A 64 1.90 7.99 10.24
CA ASN A 64 1.06 9.11 9.80
C ASN A 64 0.06 8.57 8.77
N GLU A 65 -1.22 8.77 9.04
CA GLU A 65 -2.31 8.48 8.12
C GLU A 65 -2.08 9.24 6.81
N VAL A 66 -1.52 8.57 5.80
CA VAL A 66 -1.73 8.95 4.41
C VAL A 66 -2.91 8.11 3.96
N GLU A 67 -4.09 8.73 3.93
CA GLU A 67 -5.24 8.13 3.29
C GLU A 67 -4.84 7.61 1.90
N PRO A 68 -5.35 6.44 1.47
CA PRO A 68 -5.30 6.08 0.06
C PRO A 68 -5.73 7.28 -0.79
N LEU A 69 -4.89 7.74 -1.72
CA LEU A 69 -5.30 8.77 -2.66
C LEU A 69 -6.56 8.28 -3.38
N ASP A 70 -7.71 8.88 -3.07
CA ASP A 70 -8.98 8.52 -3.68
C ASP A 70 -9.08 9.19 -5.05
N CYS A 71 -9.00 8.36 -6.09
CA CYS A 71 -9.13 8.81 -7.48
C CYS A 71 -10.58 8.76 -7.99
N SER A 72 -11.56 8.51 -7.11
CA SER A 72 -12.98 8.55 -7.47
C SER A 72 -13.35 9.93 -7.99
N ASN A 73 -13.82 10.00 -9.24
CA ASN A 73 -14.19 11.22 -9.95
C ASN A 73 -13.03 12.23 -10.20
N ASN A 74 -11.77 11.77 -10.18
CA ASN A 74 -10.64 12.62 -10.59
C ASN A 74 -10.53 12.66 -12.13
N ALA A 75 -10.34 13.87 -12.70
CA ALA A 75 -10.18 14.08 -14.14
C ALA A 75 -8.92 13.40 -14.72
N GLY A 76 -7.89 13.21 -13.89
CA GLY A 76 -6.67 12.47 -14.20
C GLY A 76 -6.91 10.97 -14.37
N GLY A 77 -7.96 10.42 -13.76
CA GLY A 77 -8.43 9.05 -13.93
C GLY A 77 -8.76 8.37 -12.61
N SER A 78 -9.12 7.09 -12.66
CA SER A 78 -9.64 6.34 -11.52
C SER A 78 -8.61 5.50 -10.77
N VAL A 79 -7.32 5.62 -11.11
CA VAL A 79 -6.24 4.79 -10.55
C VAL A 79 -5.12 5.66 -10.00
N ALA A 80 -4.74 5.43 -8.75
CA ALA A 80 -3.57 6.05 -8.14
C ALA A 80 -2.28 5.43 -8.72
N VAL A 81 -1.39 6.27 -9.22
CA VAL A 81 -0.11 5.90 -9.81
C VAL A 81 1.00 6.74 -9.18
N SER A 82 2.11 6.10 -8.85
CA SER A 82 3.31 6.80 -8.38
C SER A 82 4.10 7.37 -9.55
N VAL A 83 4.39 8.67 -9.48
CA VAL A 83 5.25 9.40 -10.40
C VAL A 83 6.60 9.63 -9.72
N MET A 84 7.65 9.09 -10.34
CA MET A 84 9.01 9.25 -9.87
C MET A 84 9.40 10.73 -9.88
N GLY A 85 9.79 11.26 -8.72
CA GLY A 85 10.18 12.67 -8.55
C GLY A 85 9.05 13.64 -8.20
N ALA A 86 7.79 13.17 -8.11
CA ALA A 86 6.66 14.05 -7.81
C ALA A 86 5.74 13.53 -6.69
N GLY A 87 5.39 12.23 -6.65
CA GLY A 87 4.46 11.71 -5.64
C GLY A 87 3.48 10.68 -6.20
N THR A 88 2.26 10.63 -5.65
CA THR A 88 1.17 9.77 -6.14
C THR A 88 0.04 10.64 -6.67
N TYR A 89 -0.48 10.28 -7.84
CA TYR A 89 -1.46 11.07 -8.61
C TYR A 89 -2.43 10.15 -9.34
N CYS A 90 -3.49 10.71 -9.93
CA CYS A 90 -4.53 9.92 -10.58
C CYS A 90 -4.28 9.81 -12.09
N ALA A 91 -4.31 8.59 -12.60
CA ALA A 91 -4.09 8.27 -14.00
C ALA A 91 -5.25 7.47 -14.61
N GLN A 92 -5.43 7.62 -15.91
CA GLN A 92 -6.38 6.82 -16.67
C GLN A 92 -5.85 5.40 -16.88
N GLN A 93 -6.75 4.42 -16.89
CA GLN A 93 -6.41 3.05 -17.28
C GLN A 93 -6.29 2.93 -18.81
N PRO A 94 -5.42 2.07 -19.33
CA PRO A 94 -4.41 1.29 -18.60
C PRO A 94 -3.25 2.17 -18.15
N VAL A 95 -2.72 1.95 -16.95
CA VAL A 95 -1.65 2.78 -16.38
C VAL A 95 -0.26 2.26 -16.77
N CYS A 96 0.70 3.18 -16.91
CA CYS A 96 2.11 2.83 -17.10
C CYS A 96 2.74 2.34 -15.79
N ALA A 97 2.67 1.02 -15.55
CA ALA A 97 3.24 0.40 -14.36
C ALA A 97 3.75 -1.02 -14.67
N GLY A 98 5.02 -1.28 -14.32
CA GLY A 98 5.61 -2.62 -14.44
C GLY A 98 5.96 -2.94 -15.89
N LYS A 99 5.28 -3.93 -16.49
CA LYS A 99 5.52 -4.34 -17.89
C LYS A 99 4.48 -3.79 -18.86
N VAL A 100 3.48 -3.07 -18.36
CA VAL A 100 2.35 -2.54 -19.14
C VAL A 100 2.66 -1.11 -19.55
N PHE A 101 2.57 -0.84 -20.86
CA PHE A 101 2.56 0.52 -21.41
C PHE A 101 1.17 1.12 -21.18
N GLY A 102 1.11 2.38 -20.76
CA GLY A 102 -0.16 3.00 -20.41
C GLY A 102 -0.06 4.50 -20.19
N ALA A 103 -1.18 5.09 -19.78
CA ALA A 103 -1.25 6.50 -19.44
C ALA A 103 -0.50 6.78 -18.13
N CYS A 104 0.01 8.01 -18.04
CA CYS A 104 0.52 8.60 -16.82
C CYS A 104 -0.38 9.78 -16.43
N PRO A 105 -0.35 10.21 -15.16
CA PRO A 105 -1.09 11.37 -14.70
C PRO A 105 -0.82 12.60 -15.56
N GLY A 106 -1.89 13.29 -15.94
CA GLY A 106 -1.81 14.61 -16.56
C GLY A 106 -1.55 15.69 -15.50
N PRO A 107 -1.47 16.97 -15.90
CA PRO A 107 -1.40 18.06 -14.95
C PRO A 107 -2.60 18.04 -14.00
N GLU A 108 -2.35 17.93 -12.70
CA GLU A 108 -3.35 17.94 -11.63
C GLU A 108 -2.77 18.65 -10.40
N SER A 109 -3.58 18.83 -9.35
CA SER A 109 -3.13 19.51 -8.13
C SER A 109 -1.89 18.82 -7.54
N GLY A 110 -0.76 19.54 -7.51
CA GLY A 110 0.52 19.02 -7.03
C GLY A 110 1.40 18.37 -8.10
N LEU A 111 0.96 18.31 -9.36
CA LEU A 111 1.74 17.85 -10.51
C LEU A 111 1.71 18.90 -11.63
N ASP A 112 2.67 19.81 -11.61
CA ASP A 112 2.76 20.93 -12.56
C ASP A 112 3.23 20.50 -13.97
N ALA A 113 3.67 19.24 -14.12
CA ALA A 113 4.21 18.70 -15.35
C ALA A 113 3.51 17.40 -15.77
N THR A 114 3.22 17.23 -17.07
CA THR A 114 2.68 15.96 -17.56
C THR A 114 3.69 14.83 -17.34
N ALA A 115 3.35 13.87 -16.50
CA ALA A 115 4.17 12.68 -16.29
C ALA A 115 4.17 11.81 -17.56
N ARG A 116 5.32 11.19 -17.84
CA ARG A 116 5.52 10.37 -19.04
C ARG A 116 5.87 8.95 -18.66
N CYS A 117 5.41 8.01 -19.48
CA CYS A 117 5.75 6.60 -19.33
C CYS A 117 7.19 6.38 -19.79
N VAL A 118 8.09 6.11 -18.86
CA VAL A 118 9.52 5.89 -19.11
C VAL A 118 10.00 4.58 -18.50
N ARG A 119 11.17 4.11 -18.91
CA ARG A 119 11.81 2.97 -18.25
C ARG A 119 12.49 3.43 -16.96
N VAL A 120 11.92 3.07 -15.83
CA VAL A 120 12.46 3.40 -14.49
C VAL A 120 13.53 2.38 -14.04
N GLN A 121 13.47 1.14 -14.52
CA GLN A 121 14.49 0.10 -14.29
C GLN A 121 14.59 -0.85 -15.50
N ARG A 122 15.52 -1.83 -15.45
CA ARG A 122 15.66 -2.86 -16.49
C ARG A 122 14.35 -3.62 -16.66
N HIS A 123 13.64 -3.36 -17.76
CA HIS A 123 12.36 -3.97 -18.11
C HIS A 123 11.16 -3.55 -17.23
N VAL A 124 11.26 -2.40 -16.56
CA VAL A 124 10.16 -1.83 -15.77
C VAL A 124 9.84 -0.43 -16.29
N TRP A 125 8.59 -0.24 -16.67
CA TRP A 125 7.98 1.03 -17.05
C TRP A 125 7.29 1.66 -15.84
N GLY A 126 7.39 2.98 -15.75
CA GLY A 126 6.74 3.77 -14.72
C GLY A 126 6.61 5.22 -15.17
N CYS A 127 5.80 5.98 -14.43
CA CYS A 127 5.61 7.41 -14.68
C CYS A 127 6.75 8.23 -14.06
N ALA A 128 7.30 9.17 -14.82
CA ALA A 128 8.27 10.14 -14.34
C ALA A 128 8.05 11.51 -14.98
N VAL A 129 8.49 12.56 -14.29
CA VAL A 129 8.59 13.93 -14.82
C VAL A 129 9.98 14.22 -15.37
#